data_AF-A0A939DMW8-F1
#
_entry.id   AF-A0A939DMW8-F1
#
_cell.length_a   1.000
_cell.length_b   1.000
_cell.length_c   1.000
_cell.angle_alpha   90.00
_cell.angle_beta   90.00
_cell.angle_gamma   90.00
#
_symmetry.space_group_name_H-M   'P 1'
#
loop_
_entity.id
_entity.type
_entity.pdbx_description
1 polymer ?
#
loop_
_entity_poly.entity_id
_entity_poly.type
_entity_poly.pdbx_seq_one_letter_code
_entity_poly.pdbx_strand_id
1 'polypeptide(L)'
;MQTGAPDTFAHSTQGSILVAESGLSLYFFANDVEGQSACLGAEDDPAGGTNDPESCAGVWPPLLAADSAQALPDSQDMHQWQMVTRNDGTQQWAYLGYPVYLYSGDSAQGDINGEGINNVWHLARPTPVKQAQVGGLSSQVANGTVRTLSLSGDALETVRQEKDGFSLYLFDNDPIATSTCTSESCMGNWPPLIADAQAKAEAELTLEVQDNEFVQWSFRGKPLYLFSGDQQPGEANGDGVANLWHLATLEPAIMRTQEDSTRLSATGLVQIATSDMTPTQMDKDQFTLYTFDNDEQLISNCSGDCLDNWPAFLAKEGDEDIGAFSRFDRGEGLMQWAYQGMPLYFFAGDSQKGQANGDGVGGVWHAVQPTTQIGEEDATLGATLTVQGTVSVLLNNGDDSFSAQLQDKSGFQLYTFDNDTEGTSLCTSLSCMNNWPALLAQAGDQATAPYSIFTRADGLDQWAINGKPLYFFAGDESAADTNGEAVGSVWWAARPTPVRVRNHEAHGPGLVSTPGVLPSQGHSADDLEGLSLYFFLEDTQGSGESTCFTGCVNVWPPLYASSSDQAFGEFEIIERTESGGEQTLQWTYKGWPLYFYIGDSQPGDVTGVYGTWVIAQP
;
A
#
# COMPACT_ATOMS: atom_id res chain seq x y z
N MET A 1 -16.99 -27.97 -31.96
CA MET A 1 -17.48 -27.53 -30.64
C MET A 1 -16.43 -27.85 -29.61
N GLN A 2 -16.12 -26.90 -28.73
CA GLN A 2 -15.15 -27.06 -27.64
C GLN A 2 -15.84 -26.98 -26.28
N THR A 3 -15.36 -27.77 -25.32
CA THR A 3 -15.98 -27.86 -23.99
C THR A 3 -15.40 -26.81 -23.02
N GLY A 4 -14.10 -26.54 -23.09
CA GLY A 4 -13.42 -25.50 -22.33
C GLY A 4 -13.23 -24.21 -23.13
N ALA A 5 -12.84 -23.15 -22.42
CA ALA A 5 -12.37 -21.91 -23.04
C ALA A 5 -11.02 -22.17 -23.75
N PRO A 6 -10.69 -21.38 -24.79
CA PRO A 6 -9.40 -21.48 -25.47
C PRO A 6 -8.20 -21.17 -24.57
N ASP A 7 -7.03 -21.68 -24.95
CA ASP A 7 -5.77 -21.58 -24.19
C ASP A 7 -4.81 -20.55 -24.83
N THR A 8 -3.67 -20.31 -24.20
CA THR A 8 -2.59 -19.45 -24.69
C THR A 8 -1.40 -20.29 -25.17
N PHE A 9 -0.80 -19.88 -26.29
CA PHE A 9 0.42 -20.49 -26.82
C PHE A 9 1.49 -19.44 -27.07
N ALA A 10 2.71 -19.68 -26.58
CA ALA A 10 3.85 -18.81 -26.83
C ALA A 10 4.41 -19.05 -28.25
N HIS A 11 4.17 -18.10 -29.16
CA HIS A 11 4.69 -18.14 -30.52
C HIS A 11 6.00 -17.34 -30.61
N SER A 12 7.07 -17.97 -31.12
CA SER A 12 8.44 -17.43 -31.10
C SER A 12 8.60 -16.05 -31.74
N THR A 13 7.79 -15.70 -32.74
CA THR A 13 7.84 -14.40 -33.42
C THR A 13 6.62 -13.52 -33.20
N GLN A 14 5.51 -14.07 -32.72
CA GLN A 14 4.23 -13.35 -32.59
C GLN A 14 3.79 -13.12 -31.15
N GLY A 15 4.57 -13.63 -30.18
CA GLY A 15 4.24 -13.56 -28.76
C GLY A 15 3.16 -14.53 -28.36
N SER A 16 2.49 -14.25 -27.25
CA SER A 16 1.37 -15.06 -26.79
C SER A 16 0.20 -14.90 -27.77
N ILE A 17 -0.31 -16.03 -28.28
CA ILE A 17 -1.50 -16.09 -29.15
C ILE A 17 -2.55 -16.98 -28.50
N LEU A 18 -3.82 -16.71 -28.77
CA LEU A 18 -4.92 -17.55 -28.32
C LEU A 18 -5.06 -18.75 -29.27
N VAL A 19 -5.24 -19.94 -28.71
CA VAL A 19 -5.35 -21.19 -29.46
C VAL A 19 -6.56 -22.01 -29.00
N ALA A 20 -7.19 -22.67 -29.96
CA ALA A 20 -8.18 -23.71 -29.71
C ALA A 20 -7.60 -24.89 -28.91
N GLU A 21 -8.45 -25.73 -28.31
CA GLU A 21 -8.07 -27.02 -27.70
C GLU A 21 -7.28 -27.94 -28.67
N SER A 22 -7.47 -27.77 -29.98
CA SER A 22 -6.70 -28.46 -31.01
C SER A 22 -5.26 -27.92 -31.20
N GLY A 23 -4.91 -26.81 -30.56
CA GLY A 23 -3.65 -26.07 -30.71
C GLY A 23 -3.62 -25.09 -31.90
N LEU A 24 -4.68 -25.02 -32.72
CA LEU A 24 -4.74 -24.10 -33.85
C LEU A 24 -4.96 -22.65 -33.37
N SER A 25 -4.30 -21.70 -34.04
CA SER A 25 -4.39 -20.28 -33.74
C SER A 25 -5.81 -19.75 -33.96
N LEU A 26 -6.20 -18.80 -33.11
CA LEU A 26 -7.46 -18.10 -33.19
C LEU A 26 -7.28 -16.71 -33.79
N TYR A 27 -8.34 -16.24 -34.45
CA TYR A 27 -8.34 -14.98 -35.18
C TYR A 27 -9.58 -14.14 -34.86
N PHE A 28 -9.39 -12.82 -34.88
CA PHE A 28 -10.44 -11.82 -34.94
C PHE A 28 -10.75 -11.40 -36.37
N PHE A 29 -12.01 -11.03 -36.57
CA PHE A 29 -12.49 -10.42 -37.80
C PHE A 29 -12.79 -8.94 -37.56
N ALA A 30 -12.15 -8.04 -38.30
CA ALA A 30 -12.30 -6.60 -38.15
C ALA A 30 -13.71 -6.08 -38.46
N ASN A 31 -14.52 -6.84 -39.21
CA ASN A 31 -15.90 -6.46 -39.54
C ASN A 31 -16.93 -6.90 -38.48
N ASP A 32 -16.50 -7.65 -37.45
CA ASP A 32 -17.38 -8.01 -36.35
C ASP A 32 -17.61 -6.81 -35.43
N VAL A 33 -18.80 -6.77 -34.82
CA VAL A 33 -19.11 -5.88 -33.70
C VAL A 33 -19.21 -6.71 -32.42
N GLU A 34 -19.13 -6.06 -31.28
CA GLU A 34 -19.24 -6.75 -29.99
C GLU A 34 -20.57 -7.53 -29.91
N GLY A 35 -20.50 -8.79 -29.47
CA GLY A 35 -21.64 -9.68 -29.35
C GLY A 35 -22.15 -10.29 -30.66
N GLN A 36 -21.62 -9.89 -31.83
CA GLN A 36 -22.19 -10.28 -33.13
C GLN A 36 -21.15 -10.59 -34.21
N SER A 37 -21.30 -11.77 -34.84
CA SER A 37 -20.49 -12.21 -35.99
C SER A 37 -21.05 -11.70 -37.32
N ALA A 38 -20.18 -11.09 -38.13
CA ALA A 38 -20.40 -10.75 -39.54
C ALA A 38 -19.94 -11.87 -40.50
N CYS A 39 -19.13 -12.82 -40.03
CA CYS A 39 -18.68 -13.97 -40.81
C CYS A 39 -19.72 -15.11 -40.78
N LEU A 40 -20.59 -15.12 -41.79
CA LEU A 40 -21.69 -16.06 -41.92
C LEU A 40 -21.39 -17.18 -42.93
N GLY A 41 -22.14 -18.28 -42.82
CA GLY A 41 -22.17 -19.35 -43.83
C GLY A 41 -23.06 -18.98 -45.03
N ALA A 42 -23.26 -19.95 -45.92
CA ALA A 42 -24.23 -19.89 -46.99
C ALA A 42 -25.69 -19.91 -46.47
N GLU A 43 -26.63 -19.47 -47.31
CA GLU A 43 -28.05 -19.62 -47.02
C GLU A 43 -28.40 -21.11 -46.84
N ASP A 44 -29.20 -21.43 -45.82
CA ASP A 44 -29.63 -22.78 -45.44
C ASP A 44 -28.54 -23.71 -44.84
N ASP A 45 -27.42 -23.17 -44.36
CA ASP A 45 -26.39 -23.96 -43.69
C ASP A 45 -26.85 -24.59 -42.36
N PRO A 46 -26.26 -25.74 -41.97
CA PRO A 46 -26.51 -26.35 -40.68
C PRO A 46 -25.95 -25.48 -39.55
N ALA A 47 -26.63 -25.50 -38.41
CA ALA A 47 -26.28 -24.73 -37.23
C ALA A 47 -24.79 -24.91 -36.84
N GLY A 48 -24.03 -23.81 -36.86
CA GLY A 48 -22.65 -23.71 -36.40
C GLY A 48 -21.58 -24.05 -37.45
N GLY A 49 -21.94 -24.31 -38.70
CA GLY A 49 -20.97 -24.60 -39.75
C GLY A 49 -21.42 -24.08 -41.10
N THR A 50 -20.66 -24.46 -42.12
CA THR A 50 -21.04 -24.26 -43.51
C THR A 50 -20.69 -25.49 -44.33
N ASN A 51 -21.54 -25.81 -45.28
CA ASN A 51 -21.24 -26.82 -46.30
C ASN A 51 -20.55 -26.20 -47.54
N ASP A 52 -20.46 -24.87 -47.59
CA ASP A 52 -19.79 -24.10 -48.63
C ASP A 52 -18.38 -23.71 -48.17
N PRO A 53 -17.33 -24.41 -48.65
CA PRO A 53 -15.95 -24.10 -48.30
C PRO A 53 -15.47 -22.74 -48.83
N GLU A 54 -16.22 -22.10 -49.75
CA GLU A 54 -15.89 -20.77 -50.27
C GLU A 54 -16.58 -19.64 -49.49
N SER A 55 -17.56 -19.96 -48.63
CA SER A 55 -18.21 -18.98 -47.76
C SER A 55 -17.27 -18.48 -46.65
N CYS A 56 -17.62 -17.36 -46.00
CA CYS A 56 -16.78 -16.78 -44.95
C CYS A 56 -16.54 -17.79 -43.82
N ALA A 57 -17.59 -18.41 -43.29
CA ALA A 57 -17.48 -19.43 -42.24
C ALA A 57 -16.80 -20.73 -42.71
N GLY A 58 -16.56 -20.90 -44.01
CA GLY A 58 -15.92 -22.10 -44.58
C GLY A 58 -14.41 -21.95 -44.61
N VAL A 59 -13.95 -20.75 -45.00
CA VAL A 59 -12.55 -20.35 -44.93
C VAL A 59 -12.13 -19.99 -43.49
N TRP A 60 -13.06 -19.43 -42.71
CA TRP A 60 -12.86 -18.99 -41.33
C TRP A 60 -13.88 -19.63 -40.39
N PRO A 61 -13.72 -20.92 -40.04
CA PRO A 61 -14.69 -21.61 -39.20
C PRO A 61 -14.87 -20.94 -37.83
N PRO A 62 -16.11 -20.64 -37.40
CA PRO A 62 -16.36 -20.10 -36.07
C PRO A 62 -15.96 -21.12 -35.01
N LEU A 63 -15.32 -20.65 -33.95
CA LEU A 63 -14.99 -21.52 -32.82
C LEU A 63 -16.22 -21.75 -31.95
N LEU A 64 -17.02 -22.78 -32.29
CA LEU A 64 -18.23 -23.09 -31.55
C LEU A 64 -17.94 -23.55 -30.13
N ALA A 65 -18.70 -23.03 -29.17
CA ALA A 65 -18.80 -23.53 -27.81
C ALA A 65 -19.80 -24.70 -27.76
N ALA A 66 -19.52 -25.72 -26.94
CA ALA A 66 -20.46 -26.79 -26.67
C ALA A 66 -21.61 -26.32 -25.76
N ASP A 67 -22.78 -26.95 -25.80
CA ASP A 67 -23.91 -26.63 -24.89
C ASP A 67 -23.54 -26.77 -23.40
N SER A 68 -22.53 -27.58 -23.09
CA SER A 68 -21.99 -27.79 -21.74
C SER A 68 -20.86 -26.83 -21.37
N ALA A 69 -20.43 -25.96 -22.29
CA ALA A 69 -19.41 -24.97 -22.01
C ALA A 69 -19.94 -23.98 -20.98
N GLN A 70 -19.11 -23.67 -19.99
CA GLN A 70 -19.40 -22.62 -19.03
C GLN A 70 -18.57 -21.41 -19.41
N ALA A 71 -19.21 -20.24 -19.48
CA ALA A 71 -18.47 -18.99 -19.45
C ALA A 71 -17.62 -19.01 -18.18
N LEU A 72 -16.33 -18.64 -18.31
CA LEU A 72 -15.49 -18.52 -17.13
C LEU A 72 -16.05 -17.34 -16.32
N PRO A 73 -16.34 -17.52 -15.00
CA PRO A 73 -16.76 -16.40 -14.17
C PRO A 73 -15.69 -15.32 -14.20
N ASP A 74 -16.08 -14.06 -13.96
CA ASP A 74 -15.19 -12.91 -13.76
C ASP A 74 -14.13 -13.26 -12.70
N SER A 75 -13.03 -13.90 -13.12
CA SER A 75 -11.84 -14.02 -12.32
C SER A 75 -11.12 -12.68 -12.43
N GLN A 76 -10.54 -12.26 -11.32
CA GLN A 76 -9.69 -11.07 -11.15
C GLN A 76 -8.50 -10.98 -12.15
N ASP A 77 -8.30 -12.03 -12.96
CA ASP A 77 -7.49 -12.01 -14.17
C ASP A 77 -8.36 -11.64 -15.37
N MET A 78 -8.12 -10.45 -15.94
CA MET A 78 -8.79 -9.82 -17.09
C MET A 78 -8.99 -10.72 -18.34
N HIS A 79 -9.76 -11.81 -18.26
CA HIS A 79 -9.93 -12.82 -19.31
C HIS A 79 -11.42 -13.06 -19.56
N GLN A 80 -12.04 -12.12 -20.27
CA GLN A 80 -13.48 -12.13 -20.60
C GLN A 80 -13.79 -13.09 -21.76
N TRP A 81 -13.59 -14.39 -21.54
CA TRP A 81 -14.14 -15.41 -22.44
C TRP A 81 -15.66 -15.47 -22.27
N GLN A 82 -16.36 -15.07 -23.32
CA GLN A 82 -17.82 -15.03 -23.38
C GLN A 82 -18.33 -15.97 -24.48
N MET A 83 -19.64 -16.17 -24.50
CA MET A 83 -20.32 -16.85 -25.60
C MET A 83 -21.28 -15.90 -26.29
N VAL A 84 -21.23 -15.87 -27.62
CA VAL A 84 -22.16 -15.11 -28.45
C VAL A 84 -23.08 -16.07 -29.21
N THR A 85 -24.36 -15.71 -29.27
CA THR A 85 -25.36 -16.50 -30.01
C THR A 85 -25.36 -16.08 -31.47
N ARG A 86 -25.07 -17.01 -32.38
CA ARG A 86 -25.10 -16.80 -33.83
C ARG A 86 -26.55 -16.78 -34.34
N ASN A 87 -26.77 -16.29 -35.57
CA ASN A 87 -28.10 -16.19 -36.20
C ASN A 87 -28.81 -17.55 -36.34
N ASP A 88 -28.04 -18.64 -36.40
CA ASP A 88 -28.53 -20.03 -36.49
C ASP A 88 -28.83 -20.66 -35.11
N GLY A 89 -28.62 -19.91 -34.01
CA GLY A 89 -28.83 -20.34 -32.63
C GLY A 89 -27.64 -21.02 -31.97
N THR A 90 -26.53 -21.25 -32.68
CA THR A 90 -25.31 -21.84 -32.07
C THR A 90 -24.55 -20.85 -31.21
N GLN A 91 -23.85 -21.37 -30.20
CA GLN A 91 -22.96 -20.59 -29.35
C GLN A 91 -21.54 -20.61 -29.92
N GLN A 92 -20.93 -19.44 -30.01
CA GLN A 92 -19.54 -19.25 -30.44
C GLN A 92 -18.75 -18.60 -29.32
N TRP A 93 -17.52 -19.06 -29.11
CA TRP A 93 -16.59 -18.39 -28.20
C TRP A 93 -16.28 -16.97 -28.69
N ALA A 94 -16.24 -16.04 -27.74
CA ALA A 94 -15.84 -14.66 -27.95
C ALA A 94 -14.82 -14.26 -26.89
N TYR A 95 -13.82 -13.49 -27.29
CA TYR A 95 -12.84 -12.88 -26.39
C TYR A 95 -13.04 -11.37 -26.41
N LEU A 96 -13.19 -10.75 -25.23
CA LEU A 96 -13.53 -9.33 -25.09
C LEU A 96 -14.84 -8.97 -25.82
N GLY A 97 -15.81 -9.88 -25.78
CA GLY A 97 -17.08 -9.74 -26.49
C GLY A 97 -17.01 -9.93 -28.02
N TYR A 98 -15.82 -10.14 -28.60
CA TYR A 98 -15.67 -10.35 -30.05
C TYR A 98 -15.54 -11.83 -30.43
N PRO A 99 -16.32 -12.31 -31.42
CA PRO A 99 -16.25 -13.71 -31.84
C PRO A 99 -14.85 -14.10 -32.33
N VAL A 100 -14.42 -15.32 -32.01
CA VAL A 100 -13.13 -15.87 -32.49
C VAL A 100 -13.30 -17.00 -33.50
N TYR A 101 -12.35 -17.10 -34.42
CA TYR A 101 -12.40 -18.01 -35.57
C TYR A 101 -11.12 -18.82 -35.71
N LEU A 102 -11.23 -19.98 -36.34
CA LEU A 102 -10.11 -20.74 -36.89
C LEU A 102 -9.86 -20.30 -38.34
N TYR A 103 -8.72 -20.66 -38.89
CA TYR A 103 -8.42 -20.50 -40.32
C TYR A 103 -8.26 -21.86 -41.00
N SER A 104 -8.95 -22.08 -42.12
CA SER A 104 -8.91 -23.35 -42.85
C SER A 104 -7.53 -23.68 -43.44
N GLY A 105 -6.65 -22.68 -43.55
CA GLY A 105 -5.26 -22.85 -44.00
C GLY A 105 -4.29 -23.28 -42.91
N ASP A 106 -4.71 -23.30 -41.63
CA ASP A 106 -3.87 -23.76 -40.52
C ASP A 106 -4.07 -25.27 -40.27
N SER A 107 -2.97 -25.97 -40.00
CA SER A 107 -2.97 -27.44 -39.91
C SER A 107 -2.15 -27.99 -38.74
N ALA A 108 -1.27 -27.18 -38.16
CA ALA A 108 -0.44 -27.52 -37.02
C ALA A 108 -0.53 -26.44 -35.92
N GLN A 109 -0.17 -26.83 -34.70
CA GLN A 109 -0.10 -25.90 -33.59
C GLN A 109 0.89 -24.77 -33.88
N GLY A 110 0.46 -23.53 -33.64
CA GLY A 110 1.26 -22.34 -33.90
C GLY A 110 1.28 -21.89 -35.37
N ASP A 111 0.57 -22.56 -36.28
CA ASP A 111 0.34 -22.01 -37.62
C ASP A 111 -0.41 -20.68 -37.51
N ILE A 112 0.06 -19.64 -38.19
CA ILE A 112 -0.49 -18.27 -38.16
C ILE A 112 -0.84 -17.77 -39.57
N ASN A 113 -1.16 -18.68 -40.50
CA ASN A 113 -1.24 -18.36 -41.92
C ASN A 113 -2.41 -17.43 -42.27
N GLY A 114 -3.34 -17.24 -41.33
CA GLY A 114 -4.46 -16.31 -41.46
C GLY A 114 -4.12 -14.84 -41.15
N GLU A 115 -2.99 -14.58 -40.49
CA GLU A 115 -2.63 -13.23 -40.04
C GLU A 115 -2.54 -12.24 -41.21
N GLY A 116 -3.24 -11.11 -41.10
CA GLY A 116 -3.19 -10.01 -42.05
C GLY A 116 -3.92 -10.25 -43.38
N ILE A 117 -4.64 -11.37 -43.55
CA ILE A 117 -5.38 -11.63 -44.79
C ILE A 117 -6.40 -10.51 -45.04
N ASN A 118 -6.28 -9.87 -46.21
CA ASN A 118 -7.10 -8.73 -46.64
C ASN A 118 -7.14 -7.55 -45.65
N ASN A 119 -6.18 -7.49 -44.72
CA ASN A 119 -6.12 -6.49 -43.65
C ASN A 119 -7.33 -6.50 -42.69
N VAL A 120 -8.12 -7.57 -42.68
CA VAL A 120 -9.33 -7.69 -41.85
C VAL A 120 -9.32 -8.92 -40.94
N TRP A 121 -8.34 -9.81 -41.07
CA TRP A 121 -8.17 -10.99 -40.23
C TRP A 121 -6.87 -10.90 -39.46
N HIS A 122 -6.94 -11.05 -38.15
CA HIS A 122 -5.82 -10.77 -37.26
C HIS A 122 -5.77 -11.77 -36.11
N LEU A 123 -4.59 -12.18 -35.68
CA LEU A 123 -4.37 -13.11 -34.59
C LEU A 123 -5.04 -12.59 -33.32
N ALA A 124 -5.83 -13.45 -32.69
CA ALA A 124 -6.37 -13.20 -31.38
C ALA A 124 -5.25 -13.39 -30.35
N ARG A 125 -5.05 -12.39 -29.50
CA ARG A 125 -4.00 -12.35 -28.48
C ARG A 125 -4.60 -12.02 -27.12
N PRO A 126 -4.02 -12.53 -26.03
CA PRO A 126 -4.43 -12.10 -24.70
C PRO A 126 -4.10 -10.62 -24.51
N THR A 127 -4.86 -9.96 -23.65
CA THR A 127 -4.54 -8.61 -23.15
C THR A 127 -3.13 -8.62 -22.58
N PRO A 128 -2.24 -7.67 -22.95
CA PRO A 128 -0.83 -7.69 -22.54
C PRO A 128 -0.62 -7.18 -21.11
N VAL A 129 -1.71 -6.99 -20.37
CA VAL A 129 -1.75 -6.50 -19.01
C VAL A 129 -2.61 -7.46 -18.18
N LYS A 130 -2.17 -7.74 -16.96
CA LYS A 130 -2.95 -8.43 -15.92
C LYS A 130 -2.68 -7.76 -14.58
N GLN A 131 -3.45 -8.14 -13.56
CA GLN A 131 -3.26 -7.64 -12.20
C GLN A 131 -2.36 -8.60 -11.41
N ALA A 132 -1.51 -8.07 -10.53
CA ALA A 132 -0.75 -8.87 -9.56
C ALA A 132 -0.40 -8.03 -8.31
N GLN A 133 0.00 -8.71 -7.23
CA GLN A 133 0.56 -8.05 -6.06
C GLN A 133 2.04 -7.76 -6.30
N VAL A 134 2.41 -6.48 -6.21
CA VAL A 134 3.79 -6.00 -6.37
C VAL A 134 4.09 -5.10 -5.18
N GLY A 135 5.06 -5.48 -4.35
CA GLY A 135 5.40 -4.71 -3.15
C GLY A 135 4.24 -4.55 -2.15
N GLY A 136 3.28 -5.48 -2.12
CA GLY A 136 2.07 -5.40 -1.28
C GLY A 136 0.93 -4.57 -1.88
N LEU A 137 1.10 -4.04 -3.09
CA LEU A 137 0.10 -3.25 -3.80
C LEU A 137 -0.50 -4.03 -4.97
N SER A 138 -1.83 -4.05 -5.09
CA SER A 138 -2.49 -4.54 -6.31
C SER A 138 -2.16 -3.61 -7.48
N SER A 139 -1.49 -4.15 -8.49
CA SER A 139 -0.89 -3.36 -9.57
C SER A 139 -1.05 -4.02 -10.93
N GLN A 140 -0.99 -3.21 -11.99
CA GLN A 140 -0.91 -3.68 -13.37
C GLN A 140 0.50 -4.20 -13.66
N VAL A 141 0.58 -5.40 -14.22
CA VAL A 141 1.81 -6.05 -14.67
C VAL A 141 1.64 -6.55 -16.10
N ALA A 142 2.75 -6.72 -16.81
CA ALA A 142 2.74 -7.29 -18.14
C ALA A 142 2.28 -8.77 -18.11
N ASN A 143 1.59 -9.20 -19.18
CA ASN A 143 1.03 -10.54 -19.31
C ASN A 143 1.65 -11.27 -20.51
N GLY A 144 2.46 -12.29 -20.23
CA GLY A 144 3.13 -13.11 -21.22
C GLY A 144 4.17 -12.39 -22.08
N THR A 145 4.21 -12.73 -23.36
CA THR A 145 5.11 -12.09 -24.32
C THR A 145 4.49 -10.83 -24.91
N VAL A 146 4.97 -9.68 -24.46
CA VAL A 146 4.44 -8.37 -24.86
C VAL A 146 5.29 -7.71 -25.95
N ARG A 147 4.70 -6.74 -26.66
CA ARG A 147 5.39 -5.91 -27.63
C ARG A 147 5.90 -4.64 -26.95
N THR A 148 7.18 -4.32 -27.14
CA THR A 148 7.83 -3.17 -26.50
C THR A 148 9.05 -2.73 -27.31
N LEU A 149 9.78 -1.72 -26.83
CA LEU A 149 11.06 -1.30 -27.40
C LEU A 149 12.23 -1.95 -26.65
N SER A 150 13.31 -2.19 -27.36
CA SER A 150 14.60 -2.57 -26.77
C SER A 150 15.70 -1.79 -27.44
N LEU A 151 16.69 -1.35 -26.66
CA LEU A 151 17.93 -0.81 -27.20
C LEU A 151 18.80 -1.96 -27.73
N SER A 152 19.16 -1.88 -29.01
CA SER A 152 20.09 -2.79 -29.69
C SER A 152 21.23 -1.95 -30.26
N GLY A 153 22.33 -1.85 -29.50
CA GLY A 153 23.37 -0.84 -29.77
C GLY A 153 22.84 0.58 -29.50
N ASP A 154 22.98 1.48 -30.47
CA ASP A 154 22.51 2.87 -30.39
C ASP A 154 21.14 3.08 -31.07
N ALA A 155 20.38 2.02 -31.35
CA ALA A 155 19.08 2.10 -32.00
C ALA A 155 17.99 1.40 -31.18
N LEU A 156 16.81 2.02 -31.13
CA LEU A 156 15.60 1.39 -30.59
C LEU A 156 14.94 0.52 -31.65
N GLU A 157 14.65 -0.72 -31.28
CA GLU A 157 13.93 -1.66 -32.11
C GLU A 157 12.64 -2.12 -31.41
N THR A 158 11.54 -2.19 -32.16
CA THR A 158 10.33 -2.82 -31.65
C THR A 158 10.51 -4.33 -31.65
N VAL A 159 10.40 -4.92 -30.48
CA VAL A 159 10.62 -6.35 -30.23
C VAL A 159 9.45 -6.96 -29.46
N ARG A 160 9.40 -8.29 -29.44
CA ARG A 160 8.57 -9.04 -28.51
C ARG A 160 9.44 -9.68 -27.45
N GLN A 161 9.07 -9.52 -26.19
CA GLN A 161 9.83 -10.03 -25.06
C GLN A 161 8.90 -10.72 -24.07
N GLU A 162 9.36 -11.84 -23.52
CA GLU A 162 8.73 -12.48 -22.36
C GLU A 162 8.87 -11.52 -21.18
N LYS A 163 7.72 -11.07 -20.66
CA LYS A 163 7.62 -10.07 -19.59
C LYS A 163 6.49 -10.42 -18.63
N ASP A 164 6.07 -11.68 -18.55
CA ASP A 164 4.98 -12.06 -17.66
C ASP A 164 5.29 -11.68 -16.21
N GLY A 165 4.39 -10.93 -15.58
CA GLY A 165 4.52 -10.47 -14.20
C GLY A 165 5.54 -9.35 -13.98
N PHE A 166 6.13 -8.75 -15.02
CA PHE A 166 6.93 -7.54 -14.87
C PHE A 166 6.03 -6.34 -14.57
N SER A 167 6.44 -5.52 -13.61
CA SER A 167 5.71 -4.32 -13.19
C SER A 167 5.54 -3.32 -14.33
N LEU A 168 4.36 -2.70 -14.39
CA LEU A 168 4.09 -1.59 -15.28
C LEU A 168 4.03 -0.28 -14.50
N TYR A 169 4.47 0.79 -15.14
CA TYR A 169 4.65 2.10 -14.53
C TYR A 169 3.92 3.18 -15.32
N LEU A 170 3.57 4.25 -14.59
CA LEU A 170 3.04 5.50 -15.09
C LEU A 170 4.04 6.63 -14.86
N PHE A 171 4.04 7.62 -15.75
CA PHE A 171 4.90 8.80 -15.64
C PHE A 171 4.07 10.04 -15.32
N ASP A 172 4.41 10.75 -14.24
CA ASP A 172 3.67 11.94 -13.81
C ASP A 172 3.70 13.06 -14.86
N ASN A 173 4.79 13.22 -15.59
CA ASN A 173 4.89 14.26 -16.62
C ASN A 173 4.02 13.98 -17.85
N ASP A 174 3.51 12.76 -18.02
CA ASP A 174 2.63 12.46 -19.14
C ASP A 174 1.24 13.08 -18.95
N PRO A 175 0.77 13.89 -19.91
CA PRO A 175 -0.65 14.22 -20.02
C PRO A 175 -1.49 12.96 -20.23
N ILE A 176 -2.80 13.10 -20.06
CA ILE A 176 -3.73 12.07 -20.52
C ILE A 176 -3.57 11.88 -22.03
N ALA A 177 -3.55 10.61 -22.44
CA ALA A 177 -3.46 10.13 -23.82
C ALA A 177 -2.15 10.46 -24.56
N THR A 178 -1.11 10.99 -23.91
CA THR A 178 0.13 11.36 -24.61
C THR A 178 1.36 11.07 -23.77
N SER A 179 2.38 10.46 -24.38
CA SER A 179 3.70 10.26 -23.80
C SER A 179 4.60 11.47 -24.04
N THR A 180 5.23 11.96 -22.98
CA THR A 180 6.37 12.88 -23.03
C THR A 180 7.70 12.13 -23.08
N CYS A 181 7.70 10.84 -22.73
CA CYS A 181 8.83 9.94 -22.86
C CYS A 181 9.04 9.52 -24.34
N THR A 182 9.64 10.43 -25.13
CA THR A 182 9.79 10.24 -26.59
C THR A 182 11.25 10.17 -27.05
N SER A 183 12.23 10.49 -26.19
CA SER A 183 13.64 10.37 -26.54
C SER A 183 14.10 8.91 -26.53
N GLU A 184 15.13 8.57 -27.32
CA GLU A 184 15.69 7.22 -27.33
C GLU A 184 16.18 6.78 -25.95
N SER A 185 16.78 7.70 -25.20
CA SER A 185 17.21 7.45 -23.83
C SER A 185 16.05 7.18 -22.88
N CYS A 186 14.95 7.91 -23.01
CA CYS A 186 13.78 7.72 -22.16
C CYS A 186 13.14 6.37 -22.47
N MET A 187 12.79 6.11 -23.73
CA MET A 187 12.19 4.86 -24.16
C MET A 187 13.11 3.64 -24.00
N GLY A 188 14.42 3.83 -23.94
CA GLY A 188 15.37 2.77 -23.64
C GLY A 188 15.35 2.35 -22.15
N ASN A 189 15.22 3.32 -21.25
CA ASN A 189 15.14 3.08 -19.81
C ASN A 189 13.71 2.73 -19.35
N TRP A 190 12.72 3.29 -20.03
CA TRP A 190 11.29 3.12 -19.80
C TRP A 190 10.62 2.65 -21.09
N PRO A 191 10.77 1.38 -21.48
CA PRO A 191 10.17 0.88 -22.71
C PRO A 191 8.64 0.98 -22.70
N PRO A 192 8.02 1.65 -23.69
CA PRO A 192 6.57 1.69 -23.82
C PRO A 192 5.96 0.29 -23.98
N LEU A 193 4.80 0.05 -23.36
CA LEU A 193 4.00 -1.14 -23.64
C LEU A 193 3.22 -0.92 -24.94
N ILE A 194 3.77 -1.43 -26.04
CA ILE A 194 3.24 -1.19 -27.39
C ILE A 194 2.06 -2.12 -27.65
N ALA A 195 1.00 -1.53 -28.19
CA ALA A 195 -0.15 -2.27 -28.69
C ALA A 195 0.08 -2.87 -30.07
N ASP A 196 -0.61 -3.97 -30.32
CA ASP A 196 -0.69 -4.57 -31.63
C ASP A 196 -1.66 -3.78 -32.53
N ALA A 197 -1.47 -3.85 -33.84
CA ALA A 197 -2.18 -3.00 -34.81
C ALA A 197 -3.73 -3.12 -34.75
N GLN A 198 -4.25 -4.17 -34.12
CA GLN A 198 -5.67 -4.47 -33.97
C GLN A 198 -6.04 -4.84 -32.54
N ALA A 199 -5.20 -4.42 -31.60
CA ALA A 199 -5.57 -4.41 -30.20
C ALA A 199 -6.91 -3.68 -30.04
N LYS A 200 -7.72 -4.17 -29.10
CA LYS A 200 -8.98 -3.55 -28.73
C LYS A 200 -8.86 -3.07 -27.31
N ALA A 201 -9.28 -1.83 -27.06
CA ALA A 201 -9.32 -1.27 -25.71
C ALA A 201 -10.30 -2.06 -24.84
N GLU A 202 -10.04 -2.08 -23.54
CA GLU A 202 -10.83 -2.78 -22.52
C GLU A 202 -11.15 -1.79 -21.39
N ALA A 203 -12.17 -2.07 -20.57
CA ALA A 203 -12.48 -1.18 -19.46
C ALA A 203 -11.24 -0.99 -18.55
N GLU A 204 -10.94 0.29 -18.26
CA GLU A 204 -9.72 0.86 -17.65
C GLU A 204 -8.45 0.92 -18.52
N LEU A 205 -8.34 0.15 -19.61
CA LEU A 205 -7.22 0.17 -20.57
C LEU A 205 -7.60 0.78 -21.91
N THR A 206 -6.90 1.85 -22.29
CA THR A 206 -7.12 2.57 -23.54
C THR A 206 -5.94 2.41 -24.50
N LEU A 207 -6.17 2.74 -25.77
CA LEU A 207 -5.18 2.65 -26.84
C LEU A 207 -4.91 4.04 -27.38
N GLU A 208 -3.66 4.48 -27.27
CA GLU A 208 -3.26 5.84 -27.63
C GLU A 208 -2.26 5.84 -28.77
N VAL A 209 -2.59 6.56 -29.85
CA VAL A 209 -1.67 6.76 -30.97
C VAL A 209 -0.63 7.79 -30.55
N GLN A 210 0.63 7.37 -30.46
CA GLN A 210 1.73 8.28 -30.15
C GLN A 210 2.28 8.94 -31.42
N ASP A 211 2.89 10.12 -31.28
CA ASP A 211 3.49 10.88 -32.40
C ASP A 211 4.56 10.09 -33.18
N ASN A 212 5.07 9.01 -32.58
CA ASN A 212 6.11 8.13 -33.11
C ASN A 212 5.55 6.94 -33.93
N GLU A 213 4.29 7.02 -34.36
CA GLU A 213 3.56 6.06 -35.22
C GLU A 213 3.23 4.68 -34.61
N PHE A 214 3.53 4.43 -33.33
CA PHE A 214 3.03 3.24 -32.62
C PHE A 214 1.86 3.57 -31.69
N VAL A 215 1.00 2.58 -31.49
CA VAL A 215 -0.09 2.63 -30.51
C VAL A 215 0.45 2.09 -29.19
N GLN A 216 0.22 2.80 -28.09
CA GLN A 216 0.64 2.41 -26.75
C GLN A 216 -0.59 2.12 -25.89
N TRP A 217 -0.47 1.12 -25.02
CA TRP A 217 -1.48 0.88 -23.99
C TRP A 217 -1.40 1.95 -22.90
N SER A 218 -2.56 2.44 -22.46
CA SER A 218 -2.68 3.37 -21.36
C SER A 218 -3.63 2.82 -20.30
N PHE A 219 -3.37 3.13 -19.04
CA PHE A 219 -4.21 2.80 -17.89
C PHE A 219 -4.74 4.09 -17.29
N ARG A 220 -6.07 4.20 -17.14
CA ARG A 220 -6.75 5.44 -16.72
C ARG A 220 -6.33 6.66 -17.56
N GLY A 221 -6.07 6.43 -18.84
CA GLY A 221 -5.61 7.45 -19.79
C GLY A 221 -4.12 7.82 -19.69
N LYS A 222 -3.33 7.22 -18.79
CA LYS A 222 -1.88 7.46 -18.66
C LYS A 222 -1.10 6.35 -19.37
N PRO A 223 -0.10 6.64 -20.22
CA PRO A 223 0.63 5.60 -20.96
C PRO A 223 1.38 4.62 -20.04
N LEU A 224 1.40 3.33 -20.41
CA LEU A 224 2.04 2.26 -19.63
C LEU A 224 3.47 1.98 -20.12
N TYR A 225 4.38 1.77 -19.17
CA TYR A 225 5.80 1.50 -19.43
C TYR A 225 6.28 0.28 -18.64
N LEU A 226 7.23 -0.44 -19.22
CA LEU A 226 8.14 -1.32 -18.49
C LEU A 226 9.33 -0.49 -17.97
N PHE A 227 10.11 -1.05 -17.04
CA PHE A 227 11.36 -0.46 -16.59
C PHE A 227 12.55 -1.36 -16.92
N SER A 228 13.61 -0.79 -17.50
CA SER A 228 14.82 -1.55 -17.87
C SER A 228 15.61 -2.05 -16.67
N GLY A 229 15.40 -1.45 -15.49
CA GLY A 229 16.04 -1.87 -14.24
C GLY A 229 15.45 -3.14 -13.65
N ASP A 230 14.22 -3.50 -14.03
CA ASP A 230 13.60 -4.76 -13.60
C ASP A 230 14.15 -5.92 -14.43
N GLN A 231 14.68 -6.94 -13.74
CA GLN A 231 15.27 -8.15 -14.28
C GLN A 231 14.38 -9.39 -14.04
N GLN A 232 13.45 -9.33 -13.09
CA GLN A 232 12.57 -10.45 -12.74
C GLN A 232 11.11 -9.99 -12.51
N PRO A 233 10.14 -10.89 -12.71
CA PRO A 233 8.74 -10.62 -12.36
C PRO A 233 8.57 -10.24 -10.88
N GLY A 234 7.67 -9.30 -10.60
CA GLY A 234 7.38 -8.82 -9.25
C GLY A 234 8.35 -7.76 -8.70
N GLU A 235 9.45 -7.44 -9.40
CA GLU A 235 10.30 -6.31 -9.06
C GLU A 235 9.61 -4.97 -9.37
N ALA A 236 9.80 -3.99 -8.50
CA ALA A 236 9.20 -2.66 -8.60
C ALA A 236 10.26 -1.54 -8.59
N ASN A 237 11.47 -1.80 -9.12
CA ASN A 237 12.61 -0.90 -8.93
C ASN A 237 12.44 0.45 -9.64
N GLY A 238 11.45 0.56 -10.53
CA GLY A 238 11.09 1.81 -11.18
C GLY A 238 10.21 2.72 -10.32
N ASP A 239 9.59 2.20 -9.26
CA ASP A 239 8.68 2.98 -8.43
C ASP A 239 9.45 4.06 -7.64
N GLY A 240 8.93 5.29 -7.64
CA GLY A 240 9.56 6.44 -7.02
C GLY A 240 10.80 7.00 -7.75
N VAL A 241 11.21 6.44 -8.90
CA VAL A 241 12.37 6.97 -9.63
C VAL A 241 12.15 8.44 -9.99
N ALA A 242 13.07 9.28 -9.52
CA ALA A 242 13.02 10.74 -9.64
C ALA A 242 11.75 11.40 -9.06
N ASN A 243 10.97 10.71 -8.22
CA ASN A 243 9.64 11.11 -7.75
C ASN A 243 8.63 11.36 -8.88
N LEU A 244 8.86 10.81 -10.07
CA LEU A 244 8.01 11.03 -11.25
C LEU A 244 7.45 9.73 -11.83
N TRP A 245 8.09 8.60 -11.55
CA TRP A 245 7.66 7.29 -12.03
C TRP A 245 7.02 6.55 -10.89
N HIS A 246 5.83 6.01 -11.15
CA HIS A 246 5.05 5.32 -10.13
C HIS A 246 4.52 4.02 -10.70
N LEU A 247 4.43 3.00 -9.86
CA LEU A 247 3.77 1.75 -10.18
C LEU A 247 2.33 2.03 -10.66
N ALA A 248 1.88 1.31 -11.68
CA ALA A 248 0.50 1.41 -12.18
C ALA A 248 -0.46 0.67 -11.24
N THR A 249 -0.62 1.19 -10.02
CA THR A 249 -1.45 0.58 -8.98
C THR A 249 -2.95 0.72 -9.28
N LEU A 250 -3.74 -0.18 -8.71
CA LEU A 250 -5.20 -0.08 -8.76
C LEU A 250 -5.76 0.95 -7.77
N GLU A 251 -4.94 1.43 -6.83
CA GLU A 251 -5.35 2.49 -5.91
C GLU A 251 -5.79 3.74 -6.71
N PRO A 252 -6.90 4.38 -6.34
CA PRO A 252 -7.48 5.49 -7.11
C PRO A 252 -6.64 6.78 -6.99
N ALA A 253 -5.77 6.85 -5.99
CA ALA A 253 -4.85 7.95 -5.72
C ALA A 253 -3.59 7.44 -5.02
N ILE A 254 -2.49 8.18 -5.15
CA ILE A 254 -1.22 7.86 -4.49
C ILE A 254 -0.65 9.08 -3.77
N MET A 255 0.23 8.83 -2.80
CA MET A 255 0.98 9.88 -2.12
C MET A 255 2.07 10.41 -3.05
N ARG A 256 2.02 11.70 -3.39
CA ARG A 256 3.06 12.38 -4.18
C ARG A 256 3.70 13.50 -3.38
N THR A 257 5.03 13.53 -3.41
CA THR A 257 5.83 14.62 -2.83
C THR A 257 5.98 15.74 -3.85
N GLN A 258 5.47 16.93 -3.54
CA GLN A 258 5.59 18.10 -4.41
C GLN A 258 6.17 19.28 -3.63
N GLU A 259 7.31 19.79 -4.10
CA GLU A 259 8.10 20.93 -3.59
C GLU A 259 8.40 20.93 -2.07
N ASP A 260 7.38 21.01 -1.22
CA ASP A 260 7.43 21.24 0.22
C ASP A 260 6.69 20.21 1.08
N SER A 261 5.84 19.35 0.51
CA SER A 261 5.16 18.30 1.28
C SER A 261 4.55 17.19 0.42
N THR A 262 4.24 16.08 1.08
CA THR A 262 3.56 14.94 0.48
C THR A 262 2.06 15.03 0.71
N ARG A 263 1.30 14.82 -0.36
CA ARG A 263 -0.17 14.85 -0.32
C ARG A 263 -0.73 13.71 -1.16
N LEU A 264 -1.90 13.23 -0.79
CA LEU A 264 -2.65 12.28 -1.60
C LEU A 264 -3.18 12.99 -2.84
N SER A 265 -2.94 12.40 -4.00
CA SER A 265 -3.40 12.96 -5.27
C SER A 265 -3.87 11.87 -6.22
N ALA A 266 -4.94 12.17 -6.96
CA ALA A 266 -5.55 11.20 -7.88
C ALA A 266 -4.61 10.84 -9.04
N THR A 267 -4.85 9.68 -9.66
CA THR A 267 -4.04 9.18 -10.79
C THR A 267 -4.92 9.07 -12.03
N GLY A 268 -4.54 9.77 -13.10
CA GLY A 268 -5.21 9.72 -14.40
C GLY A 268 -6.64 10.28 -14.43
N LEU A 269 -7.48 9.68 -15.28
CA LEU A 269 -8.90 10.00 -15.43
C LEU A 269 -9.74 9.39 -14.31
N VAL A 270 -10.49 10.23 -13.61
CA VAL A 270 -11.38 9.83 -12.49
C VAL A 270 -12.81 10.30 -12.71
N GLN A 271 -13.76 9.76 -11.94
CA GLN A 271 -15.12 10.29 -11.88
C GLN A 271 -15.29 11.25 -10.70
N ILE A 272 -16.01 12.34 -10.95
CA ILE A 272 -16.44 13.28 -9.92
C ILE A 272 -17.95 13.52 -9.96
N ALA A 273 -18.52 14.04 -8.88
CA ALA A 273 -19.86 14.64 -8.89
C ALA A 273 -19.88 16.01 -8.22
N THR A 274 -20.69 16.91 -8.79
CA THR A 274 -21.01 18.22 -8.22
C THR A 274 -22.44 18.23 -7.64
N SER A 275 -23.02 19.39 -7.36
CA SER A 275 -24.37 19.50 -6.76
C SER A 275 -25.48 18.86 -7.59
N ASP A 276 -25.24 18.66 -8.89
CA ASP A 276 -26.15 18.00 -9.83
C ASP A 276 -26.13 16.46 -9.77
N MET A 277 -25.23 15.88 -8.95
CA MET A 277 -25.07 14.43 -8.74
C MET A 277 -24.92 13.64 -10.04
N THR A 278 -24.34 14.26 -11.07
CA THR A 278 -24.08 13.58 -12.35
C THR A 278 -22.60 13.20 -12.43
N PRO A 279 -22.27 11.89 -12.46
CA PRO A 279 -20.89 11.44 -12.59
C PRO A 279 -20.27 11.97 -13.88
N THR A 280 -19.16 12.70 -13.74
CA THR A 280 -18.41 13.25 -14.87
C THR A 280 -16.98 12.74 -14.81
N GLN A 281 -16.50 12.15 -15.90
CA GLN A 281 -15.11 11.73 -16.02
C GLN A 281 -14.23 12.94 -16.35
N MET A 282 -13.16 13.16 -15.59
CA MET A 282 -12.25 14.30 -15.77
C MET A 282 -10.79 13.89 -15.55
N ASP A 283 -9.88 14.64 -16.17
CA ASP A 283 -8.47 14.59 -15.82
C ASP A 283 -8.27 15.25 -14.45
N LYS A 284 -7.94 14.43 -13.46
CA LYS A 284 -7.55 14.85 -12.11
C LYS A 284 -6.21 14.26 -11.70
N ASP A 285 -5.41 13.84 -12.67
CA ASP A 285 -4.07 13.34 -12.43
C ASP A 285 -3.24 14.39 -11.66
N GLN A 286 -2.67 13.99 -10.53
CA GLN A 286 -1.89 14.84 -9.60
C GLN A 286 -2.67 16.01 -8.96
N PHE A 287 -4.01 16.02 -9.01
CA PHE A 287 -4.79 16.95 -8.19
C PHE A 287 -4.89 16.44 -6.75
N THR A 288 -4.67 17.36 -5.80
CA THR A 288 -4.75 17.07 -4.36
C THR A 288 -6.16 16.67 -3.95
N LEU A 289 -6.23 15.69 -3.07
CA LEU A 289 -7.45 15.24 -2.43
C LEU A 289 -7.55 15.78 -1.00
N TYR A 290 -8.78 16.04 -0.58
CA TYR A 290 -9.09 16.69 0.69
C TYR A 290 -10.13 15.91 1.48
N THR A 291 -10.10 16.11 2.80
CA THR A 291 -11.14 15.66 3.76
C THR A 291 -11.81 16.87 4.41
N PHE A 292 -12.98 16.63 4.99
CA PHE A 292 -13.81 17.64 5.65
C PHE A 292 -14.05 17.26 7.11
N ASP A 293 -13.72 18.16 8.05
CA ASP A 293 -13.83 17.90 9.50
C ASP A 293 -15.26 17.59 9.96
N ASN A 294 -16.26 18.07 9.22
CA ASN A 294 -17.66 17.81 9.55
C ASN A 294 -18.14 16.47 9.01
N ASP A 295 -17.36 15.73 8.22
CA ASP A 295 -17.73 14.39 7.79
C ASP A 295 -17.54 13.38 8.93
N GLU A 296 -18.27 12.27 8.85
CA GLU A 296 -18.08 11.11 9.72
C GLU A 296 -17.46 9.96 8.91
N GLN A 297 -17.00 8.90 9.58
CA GLN A 297 -16.45 7.75 8.87
C GLN A 297 -17.49 7.18 7.89
N LEU A 298 -17.11 7.15 6.61
CA LEU A 298 -17.93 6.67 5.49
C LEU A 298 -19.28 7.40 5.34
N ILE A 299 -19.35 8.66 5.80
CA ILE A 299 -20.54 9.50 5.70
C ILE A 299 -20.11 10.94 5.36
N SER A 300 -20.58 11.44 4.21
CA SER A 300 -20.37 12.83 3.79
C SER A 300 -21.50 13.75 4.25
N ASN A 301 -21.15 14.85 4.91
CA ASN A 301 -22.02 15.99 5.20
C ASN A 301 -21.95 17.10 4.12
N CYS A 302 -21.05 16.98 3.13
CA CYS A 302 -20.99 17.91 1.99
C CYS A 302 -22.09 17.61 0.96
N SER A 303 -23.04 18.53 0.77
CA SER A 303 -24.14 18.44 -0.22
C SER A 303 -24.52 19.80 -0.80
N GLY A 304 -25.27 19.83 -1.91
CA GLY A 304 -25.68 21.08 -2.57
C GLY A 304 -24.48 21.93 -2.98
N ASP A 305 -24.53 23.24 -2.74
CA ASP A 305 -23.45 24.21 -3.07
C ASP A 305 -22.06 23.82 -2.50
N CYS A 306 -22.01 22.98 -1.45
CA CYS A 306 -20.75 22.42 -0.98
C CYS A 306 -20.04 21.64 -2.08
N LEU A 307 -20.77 20.79 -2.82
CA LEU A 307 -20.23 19.95 -3.90
C LEU A 307 -19.75 20.72 -5.12
N ASP A 308 -20.27 21.94 -5.32
CA ASP A 308 -19.79 22.79 -6.41
C ASP A 308 -18.40 23.35 -6.12
N ASN A 309 -18.07 23.55 -4.84
CA ASN A 309 -16.75 23.98 -4.40
C ASN A 309 -15.83 22.80 -4.07
N TRP A 310 -16.41 21.67 -3.66
CA TRP A 310 -15.73 20.46 -3.24
C TRP A 310 -16.30 19.24 -3.96
N PRO A 311 -16.00 19.05 -5.26
CA PRO A 311 -16.52 17.92 -6.00
C PRO A 311 -16.11 16.59 -5.38
N ALA A 312 -17.07 15.69 -5.21
CA ALA A 312 -16.83 14.37 -4.62
C ALA A 312 -15.97 13.51 -5.56
N PHE A 313 -14.98 12.80 -5.01
CA PHE A 313 -14.19 11.83 -5.76
C PHE A 313 -14.91 10.48 -5.81
N LEU A 314 -15.51 10.14 -6.95
CA LEU A 314 -16.36 8.97 -7.07
C LEU A 314 -15.57 7.70 -7.39
N ALA A 315 -16.06 6.59 -6.82
CA ALA A 315 -15.71 5.24 -7.25
C ALA A 315 -16.64 4.82 -8.39
N LYS A 316 -16.05 4.19 -9.41
CA LYS A 316 -16.78 3.66 -10.56
C LYS A 316 -17.54 2.40 -10.17
N GLU A 317 -18.52 2.05 -10.99
CA GLU A 317 -19.16 0.74 -10.92
C GLU A 317 -18.11 -0.36 -11.16
N GLY A 318 -18.07 -1.36 -10.29
CA GLY A 318 -17.11 -2.46 -10.36
C GLY A 318 -15.79 -2.23 -9.63
N ASP A 319 -15.49 -1.01 -9.15
CA ASP A 319 -14.34 -0.81 -8.26
C ASP A 319 -14.47 -1.70 -7.01
N GLU A 320 -13.37 -1.97 -6.30
CA GLU A 320 -13.36 -2.70 -5.03
C GLU A 320 -12.60 -1.90 -3.98
N ASP A 321 -12.85 -2.17 -2.69
CA ASP A 321 -12.07 -1.55 -1.62
C ASP A 321 -10.63 -2.06 -1.71
N ILE A 322 -9.65 -1.16 -1.56
CA ILE A 322 -8.24 -1.46 -1.81
C ILE A 322 -7.33 -0.65 -0.90
N GLY A 323 -6.42 -1.33 -0.20
CA GLY A 323 -5.49 -0.68 0.72
C GLY A 323 -6.24 0.15 1.78
N ALA A 324 -5.87 1.42 1.90
CA ALA A 324 -6.54 2.39 2.77
C ALA A 324 -7.80 3.03 2.15
N PHE A 325 -8.14 2.67 0.92
CA PHE A 325 -9.31 3.17 0.20
C PHE A 325 -10.52 2.28 0.41
N SER A 326 -11.63 2.90 0.77
CA SER A 326 -12.93 2.25 0.93
C SER A 326 -13.98 3.02 0.15
N ARG A 327 -15.03 2.33 -0.30
CA ARG A 327 -16.15 2.96 -0.99
C ARG A 327 -17.35 2.99 -0.07
N PHE A 328 -18.10 4.07 -0.14
CA PHE A 328 -19.37 4.16 0.58
C PHE A 328 -20.47 4.72 -0.32
N ASP A 329 -21.71 4.34 -0.03
CA ASP A 329 -22.89 4.84 -0.72
C ASP A 329 -23.09 6.32 -0.36
N ARG A 330 -22.84 7.20 -1.34
CA ARG A 330 -23.04 8.64 -1.20
C ARG A 330 -24.51 9.02 -1.35
N GLY A 331 -25.31 8.16 -1.98
CA GLY A 331 -26.69 8.39 -2.39
C GLY A 331 -26.87 8.39 -3.91
N GLU A 332 -28.11 8.19 -4.34
CA GLU A 332 -28.51 8.16 -5.77
C GLU A 332 -27.79 7.11 -6.62
N GLY A 333 -27.30 6.04 -5.98
CA GLY A 333 -26.56 4.96 -6.63
C GLY A 333 -25.09 5.27 -6.90
N LEU A 334 -24.58 6.40 -6.39
CA LEU A 334 -23.18 6.78 -6.53
C LEU A 334 -22.35 6.30 -5.33
N MET A 335 -21.18 5.75 -5.63
CA MET A 335 -20.18 5.39 -4.65
C MET A 335 -19.10 6.48 -4.60
N GLN A 336 -18.67 6.88 -3.41
CA GLN A 336 -17.55 7.81 -3.23
C GLN A 336 -16.37 7.11 -2.58
N TRP A 337 -15.16 7.48 -2.99
CA TRP A 337 -13.93 7.06 -2.33
C TRP A 337 -13.75 7.77 -0.98
N ALA A 338 -13.35 6.99 0.01
CA ALA A 338 -12.87 7.45 1.29
C ALA A 338 -11.44 6.92 1.52
N TYR A 339 -10.57 7.72 2.13
CA TYR A 339 -9.24 7.31 2.56
C TYR A 339 -9.21 7.22 4.08
N GLN A 340 -8.82 6.05 4.61
CA GLN A 340 -8.86 5.77 6.06
C GLN A 340 -10.24 6.07 6.67
N GLY A 341 -11.30 5.77 5.91
CA GLY A 341 -12.68 6.00 6.30
C GLY A 341 -13.21 7.42 6.10
N MET A 342 -12.37 8.40 5.74
CA MET A 342 -12.81 9.78 5.54
C MET A 342 -13.13 10.08 4.06
N PRO A 343 -14.31 10.64 3.73
CA PRO A 343 -14.68 10.96 2.35
C PRO A 343 -13.69 11.88 1.63
N LEU A 344 -13.40 11.58 0.36
CA LEU A 344 -12.42 12.32 -0.44
C LEU A 344 -13.09 13.29 -1.43
N TYR A 345 -12.52 14.48 -1.52
CA TYR A 345 -12.97 15.54 -2.42
C TYR A 345 -11.82 16.16 -3.20
N PHE A 346 -12.15 16.72 -4.35
CA PHE A 346 -11.32 17.72 -5.02
C PHE A 346 -11.72 19.12 -4.57
N PHE A 347 -10.85 20.11 -4.80
CA PHE A 347 -11.20 21.52 -4.60
C PHE A 347 -11.35 22.24 -5.94
N ALA A 348 -12.46 22.97 -6.11
CA ALA A 348 -12.73 23.72 -7.34
C ALA A 348 -11.76 24.90 -7.58
N GLY A 349 -11.11 25.39 -6.51
CA GLY A 349 -10.08 26.42 -6.60
C GLY A 349 -8.72 25.90 -7.07
N ASP A 350 -8.51 24.59 -7.14
CA ASP A 350 -7.31 24.02 -7.74
C ASP A 350 -7.51 23.94 -9.26
N SER A 351 -6.72 24.71 -9.99
CA SER A 351 -6.74 24.85 -11.45
C SER A 351 -5.54 24.19 -12.13
N GLN A 352 -4.53 23.81 -11.35
CA GLN A 352 -3.31 23.17 -11.82
C GLN A 352 -2.98 21.97 -10.93
N LYS A 353 -2.35 20.97 -11.54
CA LYS A 353 -1.78 19.81 -10.85
C LYS A 353 -0.87 20.28 -9.71
N GLY A 354 -0.95 19.63 -8.56
CA GLY A 354 -0.13 19.96 -7.38
C GLY A 354 -0.59 21.11 -6.51
N GLN A 355 -1.60 21.88 -6.92
CA GLN A 355 -2.16 22.91 -6.06
C GLN A 355 -2.87 22.29 -4.87
N ALA A 356 -2.63 22.88 -3.69
CA ALA A 356 -3.28 22.53 -2.44
C ALA A 356 -4.07 23.73 -1.87
N ASN A 357 -4.71 24.55 -2.73
CA ASN A 357 -5.32 25.81 -2.30
C ASN A 357 -6.56 25.62 -1.41
N GLY A 358 -7.10 24.39 -1.37
CA GLY A 358 -8.20 24.02 -0.48
C GLY A 358 -7.77 23.83 0.96
N ASP A 359 -6.47 23.68 1.22
CA ASP A 359 -5.98 23.36 2.55
C ASP A 359 -6.22 24.52 3.54
N GLY A 360 -6.80 24.20 4.69
CA GLY A 360 -7.18 25.17 5.71
C GLY A 360 -8.36 26.07 5.35
N VAL A 361 -9.04 25.86 4.21
CA VAL A 361 -10.21 26.67 3.83
C VAL A 361 -11.29 26.55 4.91
N GLY A 362 -11.70 27.69 5.48
CA GLY A 362 -12.68 27.72 6.57
C GLY A 362 -12.21 27.07 7.88
N GLY A 363 -10.94 26.65 7.97
CA GLY A 363 -10.38 25.92 9.11
C GLY A 363 -10.94 24.51 9.31
N VAL A 364 -11.61 23.95 8.29
CA VAL A 364 -12.33 22.66 8.38
C VAL A 364 -12.05 21.73 7.20
N TRP A 365 -11.26 22.17 6.22
CA TRP A 365 -10.87 21.40 5.05
C TRP A 365 -9.37 21.19 5.07
N HIS A 366 -8.92 19.97 4.84
CA HIS A 366 -7.51 19.60 4.97
C HIS A 366 -7.08 18.77 3.77
N ALA A 367 -5.93 19.10 3.19
CA ALA A 367 -5.29 18.23 2.22
C ALA A 367 -4.92 16.92 2.90
N VAL A 368 -5.20 15.78 2.24
CA VAL A 368 -4.84 14.49 2.81
C VAL A 368 -3.33 14.32 2.74
N GLN A 369 -2.69 14.25 3.91
CA GLN A 369 -1.25 14.03 4.07
C GLN A 369 -1.04 12.67 4.75
N PRO A 370 0.12 12.01 4.56
CA PRO A 370 0.41 10.80 5.30
C PRO A 370 0.46 11.10 6.79
N THR A 371 -0.46 10.53 7.54
CA THR A 371 -0.50 10.66 9.00
C THR A 371 0.26 9.50 9.63
N THR A 372 1.14 9.81 10.57
CA THR A 372 1.87 8.77 11.29
C THR A 372 0.92 8.05 12.25
N GLN A 373 0.61 6.78 11.98
CA GLN A 373 -0.18 5.94 12.86
C GLN A 373 0.74 4.98 13.63
N ILE A 374 0.93 5.25 14.92
CA ILE A 374 1.66 4.36 15.82
C ILE A 374 0.63 3.41 16.46
N GLY A 375 0.76 2.12 16.16
CA GLY A 375 -0.05 1.05 16.72
C GLY A 375 0.64 0.36 17.89
N GLU A 376 -0.09 -0.54 18.53
CA GLU A 376 0.39 -1.37 19.63
C GLU A 376 0.10 -2.83 19.33
N GLU A 377 1.06 -3.69 19.61
CA GLU A 377 0.95 -5.14 19.41
C GLU A 377 1.33 -5.88 20.70
N ASP A 378 0.52 -6.87 21.08
CA ASP A 378 0.81 -7.73 22.22
C ASP A 378 1.97 -8.69 21.91
N ALA A 379 3.09 -8.51 22.58
CA ALA A 379 4.23 -9.44 22.52
C ALA A 379 4.34 -10.31 23.77
N THR A 380 5.17 -11.36 23.69
CA THR A 380 5.46 -12.26 24.83
C THR A 380 6.04 -11.54 26.05
N LEU A 381 6.58 -10.34 25.85
CA LEU A 381 7.19 -9.48 26.86
C LEU A 381 6.35 -8.21 27.10
N GLY A 382 5.05 -8.22 26.79
CA GLY A 382 4.13 -7.08 26.92
C GLY A 382 3.99 -6.28 25.62
N ALA A 383 3.07 -5.31 25.59
CA ALA A 383 2.79 -4.50 24.39
C ALA A 383 4.02 -3.73 23.87
N THR A 384 4.24 -3.77 22.56
CA THR A 384 5.28 -3.01 21.85
C THR A 384 4.65 -2.11 20.80
N LEU A 385 5.37 -1.05 20.40
CA LEU A 385 4.87 -0.09 19.42
C LEU A 385 5.23 -0.50 17.99
N THR A 386 4.25 -0.49 17.11
CA THR A 386 4.43 -0.69 15.66
C THR A 386 3.93 0.51 14.88
N VAL A 387 4.14 0.53 13.56
CA VAL A 387 3.59 1.56 12.68
C VAL A 387 2.57 0.95 11.73
N GLN A 388 1.59 1.74 11.30
CA GLN A 388 0.63 1.38 10.25
C GLN A 388 0.74 2.35 9.08
N GLY A 389 0.83 1.80 7.87
CA GLY A 389 0.87 2.54 6.62
C GLY A 389 2.21 3.21 6.30
N THR A 390 2.12 4.17 5.38
CA THR A 390 3.26 4.96 4.89
C THR A 390 3.65 6.06 5.87
N VAL A 391 4.91 6.06 6.29
CA VAL A 391 5.48 7.06 7.21
C VAL A 391 6.79 7.65 6.68
N SER A 392 7.19 8.78 7.25
CA SER A 392 8.43 9.45 6.91
C SER A 392 9.59 8.85 7.71
N VAL A 393 10.60 8.35 7.00
CA VAL A 393 11.77 7.67 7.57
C VAL A 393 13.04 8.41 7.15
N LEU A 394 13.97 8.62 8.08
CA LEU A 394 15.27 9.22 7.77
C LEU A 394 16.20 8.20 7.11
N LEU A 395 16.45 8.33 5.81
CA LEU A 395 17.27 7.39 5.04
C LEU A 395 18.46 8.05 4.36
N ASN A 396 19.51 7.26 4.16
CA ASN A 396 20.73 7.69 3.47
C ASN A 396 20.50 7.71 1.96
N ASN A 397 20.90 8.79 1.31
CA ASN A 397 20.76 9.01 -0.13
C ASN A 397 21.85 8.29 -0.97
N GLY A 398 22.76 7.55 -0.32
CA GLY A 398 23.87 6.85 -0.96
C GLY A 398 25.15 7.68 -1.09
N ASP A 399 25.14 8.92 -0.61
CA ASP A 399 26.26 9.87 -0.65
C ASP A 399 26.60 10.45 0.75
N ASP A 400 26.28 9.69 1.80
CA ASP A 400 26.39 10.06 3.21
C ASP A 400 25.50 11.26 3.63
N SER A 401 24.62 11.74 2.74
CA SER A 401 23.55 12.66 3.09
C SER A 401 22.28 11.88 3.43
N PHE A 402 21.44 12.48 4.30
CA PHE A 402 20.18 11.87 4.73
C PHE A 402 19.02 12.78 4.34
N SER A 403 17.88 12.15 4.01
CA SER A 403 16.63 12.86 3.75
C SER A 403 15.45 12.09 4.32
N ALA A 404 14.35 12.82 4.54
CA ALA A 404 13.07 12.23 4.83
C ALA A 404 12.54 11.52 3.57
N GLN A 405 12.23 10.23 3.69
CA GLN A 405 11.68 9.42 2.61
C GLN A 405 10.45 8.68 3.10
N LEU A 406 9.40 8.63 2.28
CA LEU A 406 8.21 7.88 2.62
C LEU A 406 8.41 6.39 2.34
N GLN A 407 8.11 5.55 3.33
CA GLN A 407 8.08 4.11 3.19
C GLN A 407 6.84 3.55 3.85
N ASP A 408 6.23 2.54 3.24
CA ASP A 408 5.30 1.68 3.97
C ASP A 408 6.07 0.92 5.05
N LYS A 409 5.65 1.12 6.30
CA LYS A 409 6.20 0.47 7.49
C LYS A 409 5.11 -0.22 8.31
N SER A 410 4.01 -0.60 7.65
CA SER A 410 2.94 -1.38 8.26
C SER A 410 3.49 -2.62 8.98
N GLY A 411 3.24 -2.70 10.29
CA GLY A 411 3.67 -3.80 11.16
C GLY A 411 5.16 -3.82 11.52
N PHE A 412 5.95 -2.80 11.17
CA PHE A 412 7.35 -2.70 11.62
C PHE A 412 7.43 -2.26 13.08
N GLN A 413 8.34 -2.88 13.83
CA GLN A 413 8.63 -2.58 15.23
C GLN A 413 9.36 -1.24 15.36
N LEU A 414 8.94 -0.41 16.31
CA LEU A 414 9.68 0.78 16.72
C LEU A 414 10.61 0.50 17.89
N TYR A 415 11.68 1.28 18.00
CA TYR A 415 12.71 1.15 19.03
C TYR A 415 13.02 2.50 19.70
N THR A 416 13.58 2.42 20.90
CA THR A 416 14.14 3.53 21.66
C THR A 416 15.61 3.28 21.99
N PHE A 417 16.38 4.35 22.17
CA PHE A 417 17.80 4.31 22.50
C PHE A 417 18.06 4.82 23.91
N ASP A 418 18.79 4.05 24.72
CA ASP A 418 19.04 4.36 26.13
C ASP A 418 19.77 5.68 26.33
N ASN A 419 20.75 5.93 25.46
CA ASN A 419 21.59 7.10 25.55
C ASN A 419 20.85 8.38 25.14
N ASP A 420 19.68 8.27 24.51
CA ASP A 420 18.88 9.46 24.19
C ASP A 420 18.37 10.14 25.45
N THR A 421 18.25 11.46 25.38
CA THR A 421 17.66 12.27 26.45
C THR A 421 16.33 12.83 25.99
N GLU A 422 15.53 13.34 26.91
CA GLU A 422 14.19 13.86 26.61
C GLU A 422 14.23 14.86 25.45
N GLY A 423 13.55 14.53 24.34
CA GLY A 423 13.48 15.37 23.14
C GLY A 423 14.84 15.59 22.45
N THR A 424 15.81 14.68 22.61
CA THR A 424 17.12 14.77 21.96
C THR A 424 17.66 13.38 21.57
N SER A 425 17.83 13.17 20.26
CA SER A 425 18.51 12.02 19.68
C SER A 425 20.04 12.18 19.71
N LEU A 426 20.74 11.27 20.39
CA LEU A 426 22.20 11.09 20.29
C LEU A 426 22.60 10.19 19.10
N CYS A 427 21.63 9.59 18.40
CA CYS A 427 21.86 8.86 17.16
C CYS A 427 22.14 9.82 15.98
N THR A 428 23.33 10.42 15.96
CA THR A 428 23.74 11.43 14.95
C THR A 428 24.95 11.02 14.11
N SER A 429 25.62 9.91 14.44
CA SER A 429 26.71 9.39 13.62
C SER A 429 26.17 8.68 12.37
N LEU A 430 26.93 8.70 11.27
CA LEU A 430 26.60 8.01 10.03
C LEU A 430 26.23 6.53 10.26
N SER A 431 27.02 5.83 11.08
CA SER A 431 26.75 4.42 11.42
C SER A 431 25.48 4.24 12.25
N CYS A 432 25.13 5.20 13.11
CA CYS A 432 23.91 5.10 13.89
C CYS A 432 22.70 5.33 12.99
N MET A 433 22.68 6.41 12.21
CA MET A 433 21.54 6.75 11.35
C MET A 433 21.31 5.72 10.23
N ASN A 434 22.36 5.05 9.74
CA ASN A 434 22.20 3.94 8.79
C ASN A 434 21.57 2.69 9.41
N ASN A 435 21.86 2.39 10.68
CA ASN A 435 21.36 1.19 11.36
C ASN A 435 20.02 1.43 12.07
N TRP A 436 19.76 2.68 12.46
CA TRP A 436 18.60 3.11 13.24
C TRP A 436 17.93 4.32 12.58
N PRO A 437 17.25 4.14 11.44
CA PRO A 437 16.52 5.20 10.78
C PRO A 437 15.47 5.82 11.72
N ALA A 438 15.43 7.15 11.82
CA ALA A 438 14.45 7.84 12.66
C ALA A 438 13.04 7.80 12.05
N LEU A 439 12.01 7.65 12.89
CA LEU A 439 10.62 7.90 12.53
C LEU A 439 10.36 9.42 12.57
N LEU A 440 10.28 10.05 11.40
CA LEU A 440 10.14 11.49 11.26
C LEU A 440 8.67 11.91 11.31
N ALA A 441 8.42 13.07 11.91
CA ALA A 441 7.14 13.75 11.85
C ALA A 441 7.03 14.61 10.59
N GLN A 442 5.82 14.71 10.05
CA GLN A 442 5.52 15.53 8.89
C GLN A 442 4.97 16.90 9.30
N ALA A 443 5.00 17.84 8.36
CA ALA A 443 4.36 19.14 8.56
C ALA A 443 2.86 18.94 8.80
N GLY A 444 2.36 19.37 9.95
CA GLY A 444 0.97 19.21 10.35
C GLY A 444 0.71 18.10 11.36
N ASP A 445 1.64 17.14 11.51
CA ASP A 445 1.52 16.08 12.52
C ASP A 445 1.28 16.69 13.91
N GLN A 446 0.28 16.16 14.61
CA GLN A 446 -0.05 16.55 15.98
C GLN A 446 0.20 15.36 16.90
N ALA A 447 1.04 15.57 17.91
CA ALA A 447 1.26 14.58 18.95
C ALA A 447 0.31 14.80 20.14
N THR A 448 -0.34 13.74 20.57
CA THR A 448 -1.02 13.67 21.86
C THR A 448 -0.22 12.79 22.81
N ALA A 449 -0.17 13.15 24.09
CA ALA A 449 0.47 12.32 25.11
C ALA A 449 -0.05 10.87 25.01
N PRO A 450 0.82 9.86 25.17
CA PRO A 450 2.23 9.93 25.59
C PRO A 450 3.24 10.31 24.50
N TYR A 451 2.79 10.57 23.26
CA TYR A 451 3.66 10.95 22.16
C TYR A 451 4.03 12.45 22.20
N SER A 452 5.18 12.76 21.61
CA SER A 452 5.68 14.11 21.40
C SER A 452 6.44 14.20 20.08
N ILE A 453 6.59 15.42 19.56
CA ILE A 453 7.41 15.70 18.38
C ILE A 453 8.47 16.72 18.80
N PHE A 454 9.72 16.49 18.40
CA PHE A 454 10.82 17.42 18.66
C PHE A 454 11.67 17.61 17.40
N THR A 455 12.26 18.80 17.27
CA THR A 455 13.16 19.13 16.16
C THR A 455 14.56 18.63 16.46
N ARG A 456 15.09 17.76 15.59
CA ARG A 456 16.45 17.23 15.63
C ARG A 456 17.49 18.29 15.25
N ALA A 457 18.76 17.98 15.49
CA ALA A 457 19.88 18.85 15.14
C ALA A 457 20.06 19.07 13.61
N ASP A 458 19.54 18.16 12.80
CA ASP A 458 19.51 18.25 11.32
C ASP A 458 18.32 19.10 10.80
N GLY A 459 17.45 19.59 11.68
CA GLY A 459 16.29 20.42 11.35
C GLY A 459 15.02 19.66 11.01
N LEU A 460 15.05 18.32 11.05
CA LEU A 460 13.87 17.48 10.83
C LEU A 460 13.15 17.21 12.15
N ASP A 461 11.83 17.09 12.10
CA ASP A 461 11.03 16.74 13.28
C ASP A 461 10.92 15.22 13.44
N GLN A 462 11.03 14.71 14.67
CA GLN A 462 11.01 13.28 14.98
C GLN A 462 9.96 12.96 16.05
N TRP A 463 9.28 11.84 15.86
CA TRP A 463 8.36 11.27 16.84
C TRP A 463 9.12 10.72 18.05
N ALA A 464 8.55 10.92 19.23
CA ALA A 464 9.04 10.40 20.49
C ALA A 464 7.88 9.87 21.35
N ILE A 465 8.15 8.83 22.14
CA ILE A 465 7.24 8.29 23.16
C ILE A 465 7.82 8.59 24.55
N ASN A 466 7.04 9.21 25.44
CA ASN A 466 7.53 9.59 26.78
C ASN A 466 8.87 10.35 26.73
N GLY A 467 9.03 11.21 25.72
CA GLY A 467 10.26 11.98 25.48
C GLY A 467 11.43 11.20 24.87
N LYS A 468 11.33 9.88 24.67
CA LYS A 468 12.37 9.07 24.00
C LYS A 468 12.13 9.02 22.49
N PRO A 469 13.11 9.39 21.65
CA PRO A 469 12.98 9.34 20.20
C PRO A 469 12.70 7.93 19.67
N LEU A 470 11.85 7.84 18.64
CA LEU A 470 11.43 6.59 18.01
C LEU A 470 12.22 6.31 16.72
N TYR A 471 12.64 5.06 16.56
CA TYR A 471 13.45 4.59 15.43
C TYR A 471 12.93 3.28 14.85
N PHE A 472 13.27 3.03 13.59
CA PHE A 472 13.26 1.70 12.99
C PHE A 472 14.63 1.05 13.15
N PHE A 473 14.73 -0.27 12.91
CA PHE A 473 15.98 -0.99 12.82
C PHE A 473 16.23 -1.48 11.40
N ALA A 474 17.39 -1.18 10.83
CA ALA A 474 17.72 -1.56 9.45
C ALA A 474 17.89 -3.08 9.26
N GLY A 475 18.06 -3.84 10.34
CA GLY A 475 18.09 -5.30 10.31
C GLY A 475 16.72 -5.98 10.43
N ASP A 476 15.63 -5.21 10.55
CA ASP A 476 14.28 -5.71 10.39
C ASP A 476 13.93 -5.59 8.89
N GLU A 477 13.82 -6.73 8.20
CA GLU A 477 13.55 -6.77 6.74
C GLU A 477 12.06 -7.04 6.46
N SER A 478 11.32 -7.53 7.45
CA SER A 478 9.88 -7.82 7.37
C SER A 478 9.12 -7.29 8.58
N ALA A 479 7.81 -7.08 8.42
CA ALA A 479 6.92 -6.78 9.54
C ALA A 479 7.00 -7.87 10.61
N ALA A 480 6.80 -7.49 11.87
CA ALA A 480 6.96 -8.32 13.07
C ALA A 480 8.40 -8.81 13.37
N ASP A 481 9.40 -8.48 12.55
CA ASP A 481 10.80 -8.66 12.97
C ASP A 481 11.09 -7.80 14.21
N THR A 482 11.82 -8.39 15.18
CA THR A 482 12.24 -7.71 16.40
C THR A 482 13.76 -7.79 16.58
N ASN A 483 14.52 -7.79 15.49
CA ASN A 483 15.97 -8.07 15.52
C ASN A 483 16.77 -6.94 16.18
N GLY A 484 16.16 -5.75 16.34
CA GLY A 484 16.74 -4.61 17.05
C GLY A 484 16.69 -4.74 18.57
N GLU A 485 15.92 -5.70 19.12
CA GLU A 485 15.78 -5.86 20.57
C GLU A 485 17.12 -6.21 21.23
N ALA A 486 17.47 -5.45 22.28
CA ALA A 486 18.69 -5.59 23.07
C ALA A 486 20.01 -5.45 22.28
N VAL A 487 20.00 -4.88 21.07
CA VAL A 487 21.22 -4.64 20.28
C VAL A 487 22.14 -3.68 21.04
N GLY A 488 23.39 -4.12 21.25
CA GLY A 488 24.39 -3.35 22.02
C GLY A 488 24.01 -3.13 23.49
N SER A 489 22.98 -3.81 24.00
CA SER A 489 22.42 -3.63 25.34
C SER A 489 21.93 -2.21 25.64
N VAL A 490 21.63 -1.43 24.60
CA VAL A 490 21.20 -0.02 24.70
C VAL A 490 20.04 0.32 23.77
N TRP A 491 19.63 -0.61 22.90
CA TRP A 491 18.48 -0.48 22.00
C TRP A 491 17.38 -1.45 22.41
N TRP A 492 16.15 -0.96 22.45
CA TRP A 492 15.01 -1.71 22.97
C TRP A 492 13.76 -1.41 22.17
N ALA A 493 12.92 -2.42 21.96
CA ALA A 493 11.59 -2.25 21.42
C ALA A 493 10.86 -1.17 22.21
N ALA A 494 10.30 -0.20 21.49
CA ALA A 494 9.57 0.90 22.07
C ALA A 494 8.30 0.38 22.72
N ARG A 495 8.02 0.86 23.93
CA ARG A 495 6.86 0.50 24.72
C ARG A 495 6.19 1.76 25.24
N PRO A 496 4.87 1.74 25.46
CA PRO A 496 4.15 2.90 25.98
C PRO A 496 4.49 3.24 27.44
N THR A 497 5.26 2.40 28.15
CA THR A 497 5.44 2.47 29.61
C THR A 497 6.90 2.68 30.05
N PRO A 498 7.15 3.22 31.27
CA PRO A 498 8.49 3.45 31.79
C PRO A 498 9.18 2.19 32.33
N VAL A 499 8.71 1.00 31.95
CA VAL A 499 9.28 -0.28 32.36
C VAL A 499 9.68 -1.13 31.16
N ARG A 500 10.78 -1.87 31.33
CA ARG A 500 11.29 -2.91 30.44
C ARG A 500 10.88 -4.27 30.96
N VAL A 501 11.03 -5.28 30.11
CA VAL A 501 10.99 -6.68 30.53
C VAL A 501 12.36 -7.29 30.32
N ARG A 502 12.89 -7.94 31.35
CA ARG A 502 14.13 -8.70 31.26
C ARG A 502 13.86 -10.15 31.63
N ASN A 503 14.42 -11.08 30.86
CA ASN A 503 14.35 -12.49 31.21
C ASN A 503 15.42 -12.83 32.26
N HIS A 504 15.00 -13.29 33.44
CA HIS A 504 15.89 -13.72 34.52
C HIS A 504 15.99 -15.24 34.54
N GLU A 505 17.20 -15.79 34.58
CA GLU A 505 17.44 -17.24 34.47
C GLU A 505 16.62 -18.09 35.47
N ALA A 506 16.43 -17.60 36.70
CA ALA A 506 15.74 -18.34 37.77
C ALA A 506 14.25 -18.00 37.92
N HIS A 507 13.80 -16.86 37.39
CA HIS A 507 12.47 -16.33 37.67
C HIS A 507 11.62 -16.10 36.40
N GLY A 508 12.21 -16.19 35.21
CA GLY A 508 11.52 -15.86 33.96
C GLY A 508 11.47 -14.35 33.71
N PRO A 509 10.54 -13.86 32.87
CA PRO A 509 10.43 -12.44 32.55
C PRO A 509 10.03 -11.64 33.80
N GLY A 510 10.74 -10.55 34.05
CA GLY A 510 10.48 -9.60 35.13
C GLY A 510 10.44 -8.17 34.60
N LEU A 511 9.59 -7.33 35.20
CA LEU A 511 9.56 -5.90 34.93
C LEU A 511 10.78 -5.24 35.55
N VAL A 512 11.36 -4.29 34.82
CA VAL A 512 12.58 -3.58 35.19
C VAL A 512 12.37 -2.09 34.88
N SER A 513 12.86 -1.18 35.72
CA SER A 513 12.76 0.26 35.44
C SER A 513 13.57 0.68 34.20
N THR A 514 13.11 1.74 33.54
CA THR A 514 13.84 2.41 32.45
C THR A 514 14.68 3.58 32.98
N PRO A 515 15.63 4.10 32.18
CA PRO A 515 16.26 5.39 32.45
C PRO A 515 15.23 6.51 32.56
N GLY A 516 15.38 7.38 33.57
CA GLY A 516 14.50 8.54 33.77
C GLY A 516 13.32 8.33 34.71
N VAL A 517 13.28 7.23 35.47
CA VAL A 517 12.31 7.07 36.58
C VAL A 517 12.43 8.17 37.62
N LEU A 518 11.33 8.50 38.29
CA LEU A 518 11.35 9.52 39.35
C LEU A 518 12.15 9.03 40.58
N PRO A 519 12.91 9.91 41.25
CA PRO A 519 13.51 9.60 42.54
C PRO A 519 12.46 9.10 43.54
N SER A 520 12.79 8.06 44.31
CA SER A 520 11.84 7.43 45.22
C SER A 520 12.43 7.24 46.60
N GLN A 521 11.76 7.77 47.62
CA GLN A 521 12.07 7.55 49.05
C GLN A 521 13.55 7.80 49.41
N GLY A 522 14.15 8.84 48.83
CA GLY A 522 15.55 9.23 49.09
C GLY A 522 16.60 8.57 48.19
N HIS A 523 16.19 7.71 47.25
CA HIS A 523 17.03 7.17 46.19
C HIS A 523 16.92 8.02 44.93
N SER A 524 18.05 8.29 44.28
CA SER A 524 18.06 9.06 43.04
C SER A 524 17.50 8.26 41.86
N ALA A 525 17.11 8.93 40.78
CA ALA A 525 16.69 8.27 39.55
C ALA A 525 17.77 7.30 39.03
N ASP A 526 19.03 7.75 39.02
CA ASP A 526 20.19 6.96 38.58
C ASP A 526 20.39 5.69 39.42
N ASP A 527 20.13 5.75 40.73
CA ASP A 527 20.22 4.56 41.61
C ASP A 527 19.13 3.53 41.32
N LEU A 528 17.99 3.99 40.81
CA LEU A 528 16.79 3.18 40.57
C LEU A 528 16.68 2.69 39.12
N GLU A 529 17.53 3.19 38.22
CA GLU A 529 17.54 2.84 36.81
C GLU A 529 17.95 1.38 36.57
N GLY A 530 17.18 0.67 35.74
CA GLY A 530 17.47 -0.70 35.35
C GLY A 530 17.29 -1.75 36.45
N LEU A 531 16.75 -1.38 37.62
CA LEU A 531 16.47 -2.31 38.72
C LEU A 531 15.18 -3.10 38.49
N SER A 532 15.15 -4.33 38.99
CA SER A 532 13.95 -5.17 38.97
C SER A 532 12.83 -4.58 39.82
N LEU A 533 11.61 -4.74 39.34
CA LEU A 533 10.40 -4.30 40.02
C LEU A 533 9.69 -5.48 40.68
N TYR A 534 8.95 -5.18 41.74
CA TYR A 534 8.35 -6.18 42.62
C TYR A 534 6.88 -5.87 42.93
N PHE A 535 6.11 -6.93 43.16
CA PHE A 535 4.80 -6.86 43.80
C PHE A 535 4.92 -7.16 45.29
N PHE A 536 4.09 -6.46 46.07
CA PHE A 536 3.88 -6.77 47.46
C PHE A 536 2.59 -7.56 47.64
N LEU A 537 2.67 -8.83 48.00
CA LEU A 537 1.50 -9.71 48.13
C LEU A 537 0.59 -9.38 49.34
N GLU A 538 0.99 -8.44 50.21
CA GLU A 538 0.08 -7.89 51.22
C GLU A 538 -0.79 -6.75 50.68
N ASP A 539 -0.44 -6.17 49.53
CA ASP A 539 -1.35 -5.30 48.80
C ASP A 539 -2.55 -6.11 48.27
N THR A 540 -3.67 -5.41 48.07
CA THR A 540 -4.84 -6.02 47.44
C THR A 540 -4.90 -5.62 45.98
N GLN A 541 -4.74 -6.60 45.08
CA GLN A 541 -4.82 -6.38 43.63
C GLN A 541 -6.09 -5.61 43.24
N GLY A 542 -5.93 -4.55 42.46
CA GLY A 542 -7.02 -3.74 41.93
C GLY A 542 -7.76 -2.91 42.99
N SER A 543 -7.22 -2.77 44.21
CA SER A 543 -7.82 -1.93 45.25
C SER A 543 -7.68 -0.43 44.97
N GLY A 544 -6.75 -0.04 44.10
CA GLY A 544 -6.38 1.36 43.89
C GLY A 544 -5.52 1.94 45.03
N GLU A 545 -5.11 1.10 45.99
CA GLU A 545 -4.32 1.52 47.15
C GLU A 545 -3.10 0.61 47.34
N SER A 546 -2.02 1.20 47.81
CA SER A 546 -0.88 0.46 48.38
C SER A 546 -1.03 0.41 49.89
N THR A 547 -0.58 -0.67 50.51
CA THR A 547 -0.47 -0.81 51.97
C THR A 547 0.95 -0.55 52.46
N CYS A 548 1.93 -0.49 51.55
CA CYS A 548 3.31 -0.23 51.90
C CYS A 548 3.54 1.25 52.17
N PHE A 549 3.53 1.61 53.46
CA PHE A 549 3.91 2.92 54.00
C PHE A 549 4.86 2.78 55.19
N THR A 550 5.44 3.91 55.63
CA THR A 550 6.28 4.03 56.83
C THR A 550 7.57 3.17 56.78
N GLY A 551 7.61 2.03 57.45
CA GLY A 551 8.80 1.19 57.56
C GLY A 551 9.20 0.52 56.24
N CYS A 552 8.21 0.00 55.50
CA CYS A 552 8.49 -0.80 54.30
C CYS A 552 9.01 0.06 53.14
N VAL A 553 8.55 1.30 52.96
CA VAL A 553 8.98 2.18 51.84
C VAL A 553 10.46 2.55 51.88
N ASN A 554 11.10 2.44 53.06
CA ASN A 554 12.55 2.62 53.20
C ASN A 554 13.35 1.45 52.63
N VAL A 555 12.72 0.29 52.43
CA VAL A 555 13.33 -0.91 51.84
C VAL A 555 12.76 -1.20 50.45
N TRP A 556 11.50 -0.81 50.24
CA TRP A 556 10.71 -1.03 49.04
C TRP A 556 10.14 0.29 48.51
N PRO A 557 10.97 1.16 47.92
CA PRO A 557 10.51 2.42 47.37
C PRO A 557 9.48 2.19 46.25
N PRO A 558 8.37 2.95 46.19
CA PRO A 558 7.42 2.89 45.09
C PRO A 558 8.04 3.30 43.76
N LEU A 559 7.61 2.69 42.66
CA LEU A 559 7.82 3.26 41.33
C LEU A 559 6.84 4.42 41.14
N TYR A 560 7.32 5.64 41.34
CA TYR A 560 6.49 6.83 41.23
C TYR A 560 6.16 7.19 39.78
N ALA A 561 4.96 7.73 39.59
CA ALA A 561 4.47 8.33 38.37
C ALA A 561 4.46 9.86 38.50
N SER A 562 4.59 10.55 37.37
CA SER A 562 4.46 12.01 37.27
C SER A 562 2.99 12.40 37.02
N SER A 563 2.65 13.67 37.23
CA SER A 563 1.30 14.18 36.91
C SER A 563 1.02 14.24 35.40
N SER A 564 2.05 14.11 34.55
CA SER A 564 1.90 14.01 33.09
C SER A 564 1.75 12.57 32.61
N ASP A 565 2.01 11.58 33.48
CA ASP A 565 1.89 10.17 33.13
C ASP A 565 0.40 9.80 33.00
N GLN A 566 0.10 8.85 32.11
CA GLN A 566 -1.26 8.35 31.90
C GLN A 566 -1.29 6.82 31.99
N ALA A 567 -2.36 6.28 32.59
CA ALA A 567 -2.61 4.84 32.61
C ALA A 567 -2.73 4.29 31.18
N PHE A 568 -2.27 3.06 30.97
CA PHE A 568 -2.25 2.42 29.67
C PHE A 568 -2.25 0.89 29.79
N GLY A 569 -3.08 0.21 28.99
CA GLY A 569 -3.17 -1.26 28.99
C GLY A 569 -3.43 -1.80 30.40
N GLU A 570 -2.52 -2.64 30.89
CA GLU A 570 -2.57 -3.20 32.26
C GLU A 570 -1.85 -2.35 33.31
N PHE A 571 -1.26 -1.22 32.92
CA PHE A 571 -0.63 -0.27 33.84
C PHE A 571 -1.62 0.82 34.23
N GLU A 572 -1.76 1.05 35.53
CA GLU A 572 -2.60 2.12 36.08
C GLU A 572 -1.77 3.02 36.99
N ILE A 573 -2.32 4.18 37.34
CA ILE A 573 -1.70 5.12 38.27
C ILE A 573 -2.63 5.25 39.48
N ILE A 574 -2.09 5.04 40.66
CA ILE A 574 -2.81 5.22 41.92
C ILE A 574 -2.27 6.44 42.67
N GLU A 575 -3.16 7.16 43.35
CA GLU A 575 -2.79 8.22 44.27
C GLU A 575 -2.31 7.62 45.60
N ARG A 576 -1.28 8.23 46.18
CA ARG A 576 -0.72 7.85 47.48
C ARG A 576 -0.61 9.07 48.36
N THR A 577 -1.05 8.95 49.61
CA THR A 577 -0.76 9.94 50.65
C THR A 577 0.44 9.49 51.47
N GLU A 578 1.58 10.12 51.29
CA GLU A 578 2.80 9.81 52.04
C GLU A 578 2.67 10.23 53.51
N SER A 579 3.53 9.70 54.39
CA SER A 579 3.44 9.92 55.85
C SER A 579 3.58 11.40 56.27
N GLY A 580 4.11 12.26 55.39
CA GLY A 580 4.17 13.71 55.57
C GLY A 580 2.94 14.50 55.09
N GLY A 581 1.93 13.82 54.54
CA GLY A 581 0.74 14.42 53.93
C GLY A 581 0.91 14.84 52.47
N GLU A 582 2.07 14.57 51.87
CA GLU A 582 2.34 14.80 50.45
C GLU A 582 1.57 13.80 49.60
N GLN A 583 0.95 14.28 48.51
CA GLN A 583 0.32 13.42 47.51
C GLN A 583 1.36 13.04 46.45
N THR A 584 1.55 11.75 46.24
CA THR A 584 2.38 11.19 45.18
C THR A 584 1.54 10.27 44.30
N LEU A 585 2.05 9.93 43.11
CA LEU A 585 1.41 8.99 42.20
C LEU A 585 2.32 7.76 42.07
N GLN A 586 1.76 6.56 42.03
CA GLN A 586 2.52 5.31 41.85
C GLN A 586 1.97 4.50 40.69
N TRP A 587 2.88 3.94 39.92
CA TRP A 587 2.58 2.97 38.87
C TRP A 587 2.14 1.63 39.46
N THR A 588 1.09 1.07 38.87
CA THR A 588 0.64 -0.31 39.10
C THR A 588 0.75 -1.11 37.80
N TYR A 589 0.81 -2.43 37.92
CA TYR A 589 0.67 -3.35 36.79
C TYR A 589 -0.28 -4.49 37.14
N LYS A 590 -1.25 -4.77 36.27
CA LYS A 590 -2.37 -5.69 36.52
C LYS A 590 -3.06 -5.41 37.87
N GLY A 591 -3.15 -4.13 38.25
CA GLY A 591 -3.71 -3.68 39.53
C GLY A 591 -2.81 -3.91 40.76
N TRP A 592 -1.55 -4.33 40.61
CA TRP A 592 -0.57 -4.43 41.70
C TRP A 592 0.36 -3.22 41.73
N PRO A 593 0.54 -2.53 42.87
CA PRO A 593 1.52 -1.46 42.97
C PRO A 593 2.96 -1.97 42.74
N LEU A 594 3.76 -1.20 41.99
CA LEU A 594 5.14 -1.55 41.63
C LEU A 594 6.14 -0.92 42.59
N TYR A 595 7.13 -1.70 43.02
CA TYR A 595 8.17 -1.27 43.95
C TYR A 595 9.56 -1.69 43.49
N PHE A 596 10.56 -0.91 43.89
CA PHE A 596 11.97 -1.27 43.85
C PHE A 596 12.38 -2.07 45.08
N TYR A 597 13.54 -2.72 45.03
CA TYR A 597 14.22 -3.23 46.22
C TYR A 597 15.59 -2.57 46.35
N ILE A 598 15.84 -1.85 47.45
CA ILE A 598 17.10 -1.10 47.62
C ILE A 598 18.34 -1.98 47.83
N GLY A 599 18.15 -3.29 48.02
CA GLY A 599 19.24 -4.25 48.06
C GLY A 599 19.75 -4.64 46.66
N ASP A 600 18.96 -4.37 45.62
CA ASP A 600 19.40 -4.49 44.24
C ASP A 600 20.24 -3.27 43.86
N SER A 601 21.33 -3.49 43.11
CA SER A 601 22.31 -2.44 42.80
C SER A 601 22.81 -2.49 41.36
N GLN A 602 22.46 -3.55 40.63
CA GLN A 602 22.82 -3.72 39.23
C GLN A 602 21.60 -4.18 38.42
N PRO A 603 21.53 -3.80 37.14
CA PRO A 603 20.49 -4.31 36.27
C PRO A 603 20.50 -5.84 36.21
N GLY A 604 19.35 -6.45 36.51
CA GLY A 604 19.16 -7.90 36.52
C GLY A 604 19.23 -8.54 37.90
N ASP A 605 19.63 -7.78 38.93
CA ASP A 605 19.51 -8.22 40.32
C ASP A 605 18.05 -8.52 40.64
N VAL A 606 17.81 -9.66 41.33
CA VAL A 606 16.47 -10.09 41.76
C VAL A 606 16.49 -10.47 43.24
N THR A 607 17.32 -9.81 44.04
CA THR A 607 17.58 -10.21 45.43
C THR A 607 16.45 -9.88 46.38
N GLY A 608 15.47 -9.12 45.91
CA GLY A 608 14.22 -8.82 46.61
C GLY A 608 13.19 -9.96 46.68
N VAL A 609 13.41 -11.11 46.03
CA VAL A 609 12.44 -12.21 46.14
C VAL A 609 12.51 -12.83 47.56
N TYR A 610 11.66 -12.34 48.46
CA TYR A 610 11.67 -12.72 49.87
C TYR A 610 10.30 -12.54 50.54
N GLY A 611 9.79 -13.62 51.14
CA GLY A 611 8.54 -13.59 51.90
C GLY A 611 7.32 -13.27 51.03
N THR A 612 6.67 -12.15 51.30
CA THR A 612 5.51 -11.63 50.55
C THR A 612 5.90 -10.74 49.36
N TRP A 613 7.19 -10.61 49.05
CA TRP A 613 7.68 -9.86 47.89
C TRP A 613 8.05 -10.81 46.76
N VAL A 614 7.45 -10.59 45.59
CA VAL A 614 7.69 -11.37 44.37
C VAL A 614 8.08 -10.44 43.24
N ILE A 615 8.89 -10.94 42.31
CA ILE A 615 9.23 -10.18 41.10
C ILE A 615 7.94 -9.85 40.34
N ALA A 616 7.82 -8.60 39.87
CA ALA A 616 6.71 -8.18 39.03
C ALA A 616 6.91 -8.82 37.65
N GLN A 617 5.96 -9.61 37.18
CA GLN A 617 6.06 -10.33 35.90
C GLN A 617 4.95 -9.88 34.95
N PRO A 618 5.24 -9.75 33.64
CA PRO A 618 4.24 -9.49 32.61
C PRO A 618 3.28 -10.67 32.41
#